data_AF-A0A1C5UK45-F1
#
_entry.id   AF-A0A1C5UK45-F1
#
_cell.length_a   1.000
_cell.length_b   1.000
_cell.length_c   1.000
_cell.angle_alpha   90.00
_cell.angle_beta   90.00
_cell.angle_gamma   90.00
#
_symmetry.space_group_name_H-M   'P 1'
#
loop_
_entity.id
_entity.type
_entity.pdbx_description
1 polymer ?
#
loop_
_entity_poly.entity_id
_entity_poly.type
_entity_poly.pdbx_seq_one_letter_code
_entity_poly.pdbx_strand_id
1 'polypeptide(L)' 'MRKKRDKKEQKIAQKKHYDGLEAKTDEKALADFRKPAYQSVSVSEYIRKKYGKGSDADGQGMSEKVPSE' A
#
# COMPACT_ATOMS: atom_id res chain seq x y z
N MET A 1 -5.73 -42.65 -25.35
CA MET A 1 -4.27 -42.81 -25.11
C MET A 1 -3.58 -41.49 -25.46
N ARG A 2 -2.92 -40.81 -24.50
CA ARG A 2 -2.17 -39.57 -24.82
C ARG A 2 -0.97 -39.95 -25.70
N LYS A 3 -0.89 -39.42 -26.92
CA LYS A 3 0.30 -39.59 -27.79
C LYS A 3 1.52 -39.02 -27.07
N LYS A 4 2.64 -39.76 -27.08
CA LYS A 4 3.93 -39.24 -26.60
C LYS A 4 4.35 -38.11 -27.55
N ARG A 5 4.77 -36.98 -26.98
CA ARG A 5 5.28 -35.84 -27.74
C ARG A 5 6.60 -36.19 -28.39
N ASP A 6 6.78 -35.78 -29.64
CA ASP A 6 8.02 -36.00 -30.37
C ASP A 6 9.16 -35.13 -29.81
N LYS A 7 10.41 -35.57 -30.00
CA LYS A 7 11.62 -34.85 -29.55
C LYS A 7 11.63 -33.38 -30.01
N LYS A 8 11.10 -33.09 -31.20
CA LYS A 8 11.00 -31.74 -31.76
C LYS A 8 10.00 -30.87 -30.98
N GLU A 9 8.85 -31.44 -30.61
CA GLU A 9 7.84 -30.75 -29.81
C GLU A 9 8.35 -30.46 -28.39
N GLN A 10 9.11 -31.39 -27.79
CA GLN A 10 9.73 -31.17 -26.49
C GLN A 10 10.71 -30.00 -26.52
N LYS A 11 11.57 -29.91 -27.55
CA LYS A 11 12.50 -28.78 -27.71
C LYS A 11 11.79 -27.45 -27.88
N ILE A 12 10.73 -27.40 -28.69
CA ILE A 12 9.93 -26.18 -28.88
C ILE A 12 9.25 -25.76 -27.58
N ALA A 13 8.68 -26.71 -26.85
CA ALA A 13 8.04 -26.44 -25.55
C ALA A 13 9.06 -25.92 -24.52
N GLN A 14 10.26 -26.50 -24.49
CA GLN A 14 11.33 -26.09 -23.58
C GLN A 14 11.86 -24.70 -23.92
N LYS A 15 11.94 -24.34 -25.21
CA LYS A 15 12.30 -22.99 -25.67
C LYS A 15 11.25 -21.95 -25.26
N LYS A 16 9.97 -22.26 -25.52
CA LYS A 16 8.83 -21.40 -25.15
C LYS A 16 8.64 -21.21 -23.65
N HIS A 17 9.17 -22.10 -22.82
CA HIS A 17 8.99 -22.07 -21.37
C HIS A 17 9.55 -20.79 -20.74
N TYR A 18 10.61 -20.22 -21.33
CA TYR A 18 11.32 -19.07 -20.76
C TYR A 18 11.17 -17.77 -21.56
N ASP A 19 10.61 -17.82 -22.77
CA ASP A 19 10.50 -16.66 -23.68
C ASP A 19 9.74 -15.46 -23.05
N GLY A 20 8.93 -15.68 -22.01
CA GLY A 20 8.18 -14.63 -21.31
C GLY A 20 8.72 -14.23 -19.93
N LEU A 21 9.78 -14.87 -19.42
CA LEU A 21 10.28 -14.57 -18.07
C LEU A 21 11.07 -13.25 -17.98
N GLU A 22 11.64 -12.79 -19.09
CA GLU A 22 12.38 -11.53 -19.17
C GLU A 22 11.54 -10.37 -19.71
N ALA A 23 10.22 -10.55 -19.80
CA ALA A 23 9.33 -9.47 -20.17
C ALA A 23 9.53 -8.30 -19.19
N LYS A 24 9.75 -7.11 -19.73
CA LYS A 24 9.86 -5.88 -18.93
C LYS A 24 8.63 -5.78 -18.03
N THR A 25 8.84 -5.44 -16.77
CA THR A 25 7.77 -5.17 -15.83
C THR A 25 6.80 -4.16 -16.44
N ASP A 26 5.50 -4.46 -16.37
CA ASP A 26 4.46 -3.58 -16.89
C ASP A 26 4.65 -2.17 -16.32
N GLU A 27 4.70 -1.16 -17.20
CA GLU A 27 4.95 0.24 -16.81
C GLU A 27 3.91 0.73 -15.78
N LYS A 28 2.69 0.18 -15.84
CA LYS A 28 1.62 0.43 -14.87
C LYS A 28 1.95 -0.10 -13.47
N ALA A 29 2.54 -1.29 -13.37
CA ALA A 29 2.94 -1.87 -12.10
C ALA A 29 4.05 -1.05 -11.41
N LEU A 30 4.95 -0.45 -12.21
CA LEU A 30 5.97 0.47 -11.69
C LEU A 30 5.37 1.77 -11.16
N ALA A 31 4.31 2.29 -11.80
CA ALA A 31 3.60 3.47 -11.33
C ALA A 31 2.84 3.21 -10.02
N ASP A 32 2.13 2.08 -9.93
CA ASP A 32 1.38 1.68 -8.73
C ASP A 32 2.30 1.36 -7.53
N PHE A 33 3.53 0.93 -7.81
CA PHE A 33 4.55 0.75 -6.77
C PHE A 33 4.94 2.08 -6.12
N ARG A 34 4.90 3.19 -6.87
CA ARG A 34 5.16 4.53 -6.34
C ARG A 34 3.92 5.05 -5.58
N LYS A 35 3.64 4.44 -4.44
CA LYS A 35 2.64 4.98 -3.50
C LYS A 35 3.17 6.30 -2.93
N PRO A 36 2.40 7.40 -2.98
CA PRO A 36 2.77 8.60 -2.26
C PRO A 36 2.86 8.28 -0.77
N ALA A 37 3.79 8.93 -0.07
CA ALA A 37 3.86 8.82 1.38
C ALA A 37 2.54 9.26 2.01
N TYR A 38 2.16 8.65 3.12
CA TYR A 38 1.02 9.12 3.92
C TYR A 38 1.24 10.59 4.26
N GLN A 39 0.21 11.42 4.06
CA GLN A 39 0.28 12.82 4.46
C GLN A 39 0.36 12.89 5.99
N SER A 40 1.40 13.54 6.50
CA SER A 40 1.50 13.91 7.91
C SER A 40 0.51 15.03 8.17
N VAL A 41 -0.66 14.68 8.73
CA VAL A 41 -1.66 15.64 9.18
C VAL A 41 -1.63 15.66 10.70
N SER A 42 -1.68 16.85 11.31
CA SER A 42 -1.79 16.93 12.76
C SER A 42 -3.11 16.33 13.24
N VAL A 43 -3.11 15.67 14.41
CA VAL A 43 -4.33 15.03 14.96
C VAL A 43 -5.47 16.05 15.09
N SER A 44 -5.15 17.26 15.53
CA SER A 44 -6.10 18.37 15.67
C SER A 44 -6.72 18.78 14.32
N GLU A 45 -5.93 18.84 13.26
CA GLU A 45 -6.41 19.15 11.91
C GLU A 45 -7.22 18.00 11.30
N TYR A 46 -6.83 16.74 11.53
CA TYR A 46 -7.61 15.57 11.11
C TYR A 46 -8.99 15.56 11.77
N ILE A 47 -9.03 15.74 13.09
CA ILE A 47 -10.29 15.79 13.85
C ILE A 47 -11.14 16.97 13.38
N ARG A 48 -10.54 18.16 13.22
CA ARG A 48 -11.25 19.34 12.69
C ARG A 48 -11.82 19.10 11.29
N LYS A 49 -11.09 18.43 10.41
CA LYS A 49 -11.54 18.14 9.04
C LYS A 49 -12.63 17.08 9.02
N LYS A 50 -12.53 16.05 9.87
CA LYS A 50 -13.47 14.93 9.93
C LYS A 50 -14.77 15.25 10.65
N TYR A 51 -14.69 16.04 11.73
CA TYR A 51 -15.78 16.29 12.67
C TYR A 51 -16.11 17.80 12.76
N GLY A 52 -15.82 18.54 11.69
CA GLY A 52 -15.90 20.00 11.56
C GLY A 52 -16.87 20.70 12.50
N LYS A 53 -16.29 21.41 13.47
CA LYS A 53 -16.94 22.32 14.43
C LYS A 53 -18.12 21.67 15.18
N GLY A 54 -17.84 21.18 16.37
CA GLY A 54 -18.85 20.63 17.28
C GLY A 54 -18.36 19.52 18.20
N SER A 55 -17.07 19.20 18.23
CA SER A 55 -16.51 18.50 19.38
C SER A 55 -16.04 19.54 20.39
N ASP A 56 -17.01 20.26 20.96
CA ASP A 56 -16.88 20.81 22.31
C ASP A 56 -16.85 19.58 23.24
N ALA A 57 -15.77 18.81 23.16
CA ALA A 57 -15.38 17.94 24.24
C ALA A 57 -14.67 18.89 25.19
N ASP A 58 -15.43 19.43 26.15
CA ASP A 58 -14.97 20.18 27.30
C ASP A 58 -13.96 19.35 28.11
N GLY A 59 -12.75 19.20 27.58
CA GLY A 59 -11.59 18.71 28.30
C GLY A 59 -11.04 19.88 29.09
N GLN A 60 -11.74 20.30 30.14
CA GLN A 60 -11.14 21.09 31.22
C GLN A 60 -9.90 20.31 31.68
N GLY A 61 -8.73 20.77 31.24
CA GLY A 61 -7.45 20.31 31.72
C GLY A 61 -7.39 20.49 33.23
N MET A 62 -7.08 19.39 33.91
CA MET A 62 -6.85 19.25 35.33
C MET A 62 -6.12 20.48 35.92
N SER A 63 -6.83 21.25 36.75
CA SER A 63 -6.22 22.23 37.65
C SER A 63 -5.82 21.53 38.95
N GLU A 64 -4.75 20.73 38.92
CA GLU A 64 -4.07 20.36 40.16
C GLU A 64 -3.33 21.58 40.70
N LYS A 65 -4.02 22.31 41.57
CA LYS A 65 -3.46 23.38 42.38
C LYS A 65 -2.56 22.74 43.44
N VAL A 66 -1.26 22.69 43.19
CA VAL A 66 -0.27 22.30 44.21
C VAL A 66 -0.16 23.44 45.24
N PRO A 67 -0.44 23.22 46.54
CA PRO A 67 -0.14 24.20 47.57
C PRO A 67 1.36 24.12 47.90
N SER A 68 2.06 25.24 47.81
CA SER A 68 3.36 25.42 48.44
C SER A 68 3.15 25.74 49.92
N GLU A 69 3.78 24.96 50.80
CA GLU A 69 3.98 25.30 52.22
C GLU A 69 4.90 26.52 52.40
#